data_AF-A0A923LYQ8-F1
#
_entry.id   AF-A0A923LYQ8-F1
#
_cell.length_a   1.000
_cell.length_b   1.000
_cell.length_c   1.000
_cell.angle_alpha   90.00
_cell.angle_beta   90.00
_cell.angle_gamma   90.00
#
_symmetry.space_group_name_H-M   'P 1'
#
loop_
_entity.id
_entity.type
_entity.pdbx_description
1 polymer ?
#
loop_
_entity_poly.entity_id
_entity_poly.type
_entity_poly.pdbx_seq_one_letter_code
_entity_poly.pdbx_strand_id
1 'polypeptide(L)' 'MLVGSRSAEEITDRLLDTISLLAEQPYMGALHPDAFLAQHQYRKLICGNYVCIYKVIGQTVYVYRIVDGRTDYPKLLR' A
#
# COMPACT_ATOMS: atom_id res chain seq x y z
N MET A 1 -4.46 -23.86 5.19
CA MET A 1 -4.19 -22.52 5.75
C MET A 1 -4.74 -22.51 7.17
N LEU A 2 -3.89 -22.26 8.17
CA LEU A 2 -4.39 -22.00 9.53
C LEU A 2 -5.04 -20.62 9.49
N VAL A 3 -6.37 -20.59 9.52
CA VAL A 3 -7.14 -19.35 9.59
C VAL A 3 -7.35 -19.08 11.08
N GLY A 4 -6.78 -18.00 11.61
CA GLY A 4 -6.81 -17.66 13.03
C GLY A 4 -6.17 -16.30 13.33
N SER A 5 -6.38 -15.76 14.53
CA SER A 5 -5.92 -14.43 14.95
C SER A 5 -4.42 -14.21 14.71
N ARG A 6 -3.60 -15.22 15.00
CA ARG A 6 -2.14 -15.18 14.76
C ARG A 6 -1.77 -14.91 13.31
N SER A 7 -2.46 -15.50 12.34
CA SER A 7 -2.16 -15.25 10.93
C SER A 7 -2.60 -13.85 10.49
N ALA A 8 -3.67 -13.29 11.10
CA ALA A 8 -4.06 -11.91 10.86
C ALA A 8 -3.05 -10.91 11.47
N GLU A 9 -2.50 -11.24 12.64
CA GLU A 9 -1.42 -10.49 13.30
C GLU A 9 -0.16 -10.47 12.44
N GLU A 10 0.33 -11.63 12.01
CA GLU A 10 1.51 -11.73 11.14
C GLU A 10 1.37 -10.98 9.81
N ILE A 11 0.14 -10.90 9.25
CA ILE A 11 -0.13 -10.09 8.05
C ILE A 11 -0.07 -8.59 8.39
N THR A 12 -0.70 -8.19 9.49
CA THR A 12 -0.73 -6.79 9.95
C THR A 12 0.68 -6.29 10.26
N ASP A 13 1.50 -7.08 10.94
CA ASP A 13 2.87 -6.71 11.29
C ASP A 13 3.71 -6.45 10.03
N ARG A 14 3.66 -7.35 9.04
CA ARG A 14 4.40 -7.16 7.78
C ARG A 14 3.95 -5.92 6.99
N LEU A 15 2.65 -5.62 7.03
CA LEU A 15 2.10 -4.40 6.44
C LEU A 15 2.67 -3.17 7.14
N LEU A 16 2.61 -3.14 8.48
CA LEU A 16 3.08 -2.02 9.29
C LEU A 16 4.59 -1.83 9.18
N ASP A 17 5.39 -2.90 9.21
CA ASP A 17 6.83 -2.85 9.00
C ASP A 17 7.17 -2.15 7.68
N THR A 18 6.52 -2.54 6.59
CA THR A 18 6.78 -1.96 5.26
C THR A 18 6.29 -0.50 5.18
N ILE A 19 5.12 -0.20 5.74
CA ILE A 19 4.53 1.15 5.71
C ILE A 19 5.34 2.12 6.58
N SER A 20 5.91 1.65 7.70
CA SER A 20 6.70 2.48 8.61
C SER A 20 7.91 3.15 7.93
N LEU A 21 8.48 2.49 6.90
CA LEU A 21 9.58 3.02 6.08
C LEU A 21 9.20 4.33 5.37
N LEU A 22 7.91 4.57 5.12
CA LEU A 22 7.43 5.80 4.49
C LEU A 22 7.63 7.05 5.37
N ALA A 23 7.86 6.89 6.68
CA ALA A 23 8.17 8.01 7.56
C ALA A 23 9.51 8.67 7.17
N GLU A 24 10.50 7.87 6.77
CA GLU A 24 11.83 8.34 6.39
C GLU A 24 11.99 8.43 4.86
N GLN A 25 11.32 7.53 4.13
CA GLN A 25 11.41 7.42 2.67
C GLN A 25 10.03 7.55 2.02
N PRO A 26 9.37 8.71 2.12
CA PRO A 26 7.99 8.90 1.66
C PRO A 26 7.82 8.72 0.15
N TYR A 27 8.90 8.68 -0.63
CA TYR A 27 8.89 8.53 -2.08
C TYR A 27 9.42 7.19 -2.57
N MET A 28 9.69 6.21 -1.70
CA MET A 28 10.21 4.88 -2.09
C MET A 28 9.24 4.09 -2.97
N GLY A 29 7.93 4.37 -2.85
CA GLY A 29 6.92 3.79 -3.71
C GLY A 29 6.89 4.50 -5.06
N ALA A 30 6.89 3.72 -6.15
CA ALA A 30 6.74 4.25 -7.50
C ALA A 30 5.38 4.93 -7.68
N LEU A 31 5.27 5.84 -8.65
CA LEU A 31 3.96 6.33 -9.08
C LEU A 31 3.07 5.15 -9.49
N HIS A 32 1.78 5.27 -9.19
CA HIS A 32 0.83 4.23 -9.53
C HIS A 32 0.82 4.02 -11.06
N PRO A 33 0.77 2.77 -11.59
CA PRO A 33 0.82 2.53 -13.04
C PRO A 33 -0.45 2.98 -13.78
N ASP A 34 -1.58 3.14 -13.08
CA ASP A 34 -2.78 3.76 -13.64
C ASP A 34 -2.56 5.26 -13.89
N ALA A 35 -2.87 5.72 -15.11
CA ALA A 35 -2.57 7.08 -15.54
C ALA A 35 -3.31 8.15 -14.74
N PHE A 36 -4.58 7.92 -14.38
CA PHE A 36 -5.36 8.89 -13.58
C PHE A 36 -4.76 9.01 -12.19
N LEU A 37 -4.45 7.89 -11.54
CA LEU A 37 -3.82 7.87 -10.23
C LEU A 37 -2.40 8.49 -10.27
N ALA A 38 -1.60 8.20 -11.30
CA ALA A 38 -0.28 8.77 -11.49
C ALA A 38 -0.33 10.31 -11.63
N GLN A 39 -1.25 10.82 -12.47
CA GLN A 39 -1.47 12.25 -12.67
C GLN A 39 -1.81 12.95 -11.34
N HIS A 40 -2.56 12.26 -10.47
CA HIS A 40 -2.91 12.75 -9.13
C HIS A 40 -1.87 12.44 -8.05
N GLN A 41 -0.65 12.04 -8.43
CA GLN A 41 0.50 11.78 -7.54
C GLN A 41 0.29 10.64 -6.54
N TYR A 42 -0.61 9.70 -6.84
CA TYR A 42 -0.71 8.47 -6.07
C TYR A 42 0.48 7.55 -6.35
N ARG A 43 0.90 6.85 -5.31
CA ARG A 43 2.04 5.94 -5.30
C ARG A 43 1.63 4.55 -4.87
N LYS A 44 2.38 3.57 -5.34
CA LYS A 44 2.21 2.14 -5.05
C LYS A 44 3.42 1.64 -4.27
N LEU A 45 3.18 1.02 -3.12
CA LEU A 45 4.18 0.29 -2.33
C LEU A 45 3.76 -1.17 -2.18
N ILE A 46 4.65 -2.11 -2.50
CA ILE A 46 4.40 -3.55 -2.35
C ILE A 46 4.75 -3.94 -0.93
N CYS A 47 3.78 -4.52 -0.21
CA CYS A 47 3.89 -4.94 1.20
C CYS A 47 3.57 -6.44 1.28
N GLY A 48 4.51 -7.28 0.83
CA GLY A 48 4.28 -8.71 0.65
C GLY A 48 3.21 -8.99 -0.40
N ASN A 49 2.13 -9.68 -0.01
CA ASN A 49 0.98 -9.98 -0.90
C ASN A 49 0.03 -8.80 -1.08
N TYR A 50 0.24 -7.70 -0.36
CA TYR A 50 -0.64 -6.55 -0.38
C TYR A 50 0.02 -5.37 -1.08
N VAL A 51 -0.80 -4.44 -1.54
CA VAL A 51 -0.38 -3.21 -2.16
C VAL A 51 -0.94 -2.05 -1.34
N CYS A 52 -0.05 -1.21 -0.85
CA CYS A 52 -0.39 0.07 -0.22
C CYS A 52 -0.44 1.16 -1.30
N ILE A 53 -1.58 1.84 -1.39
CA ILE A 53 -1.79 2.99 -2.27
C ILE A 53 -1.85 4.22 -1.39
N TYR A 54 -0.93 5.14 -1.62
CA TYR A 54 -0.74 6.30 -0.77
C TYR A 54 -0.39 7.55 -1.58
N LYS A 55 -0.38 8.70 -0.92
CA LYS A 55 0.03 9.98 -1.50
C LYS A 55 0.79 10.80 -0.46
N VAL A 56 1.79 11.56 -0.92
CA VAL A 56 2.51 12.52 -0.08
C VAL A 56 1.89 13.89 -0.29
N ILE A 57 1.46 14.54 0.79
CA ILE A 57 0.91 15.90 0.77
C ILE A 57 1.67 16.73 1.81
N GLY A 58 2.45 17.70 1.36
CA GLY A 58 3.39 18.41 2.23
C GLY A 58 4.43 17.45 2.81
N GLN A 59 4.47 17.34 4.14
CA GLN A 59 5.36 16.44 4.89
C GLN A 59 4.65 15.19 5.40
N THR A 60 3.43 14.92 4.94
CA THR A 60 2.59 13.85 5.48
C THR A 60 2.29 12.80 4.41
N VAL A 61 2.45 11.53 4.78
CA VAL A 61 2.07 10.37 3.98
C VAL A 61 0.62 9.99 4.34
N TYR A 62 -0.25 9.98 3.34
CA TYR A 62 -1.64 9.56 3.47
C TYR A 62 -1.82 8.20 2.80
N VAL A 63 -2.12 7.16 3.57
CA VAL A 63 -2.47 5.83 3.07
C VAL A 63 -3.98 5.82 2.75
N TYR A 64 -4.35 5.62 1.49
CA TYR A 64 -5.74 5.66 1.04
C TYR A 64 -6.37 4.26 0.99
N ARG A 65 -5.60 3.26 0.56
CA ARG A 65 -6.06 1.88 0.39
C ARG A 65 -4.91 0.91 0.63
N ILE A 66 -5.23 -0.22 1.26
CA ILE A 66 -4.42 -1.43 1.26
C ILE A 66 -5.26 -2.51 0.59
N VAL A 67 -4.74 -3.11 -0.48
CA VAL A 67 -5.48 -4.08 -1.30
C VAL A 67 -4.69 -5.37 -1.45
N ASP A 68 -5.38 -6.51 -1.54
CA ASP A 68 -4.72 -7.80 -1.77
C ASP A 68 -4.26 -7.90 -3.24
N GLY A 69 -2.95 -7.88 -3.44
CA GLY A 69 -2.31 -7.94 -4.75
C GLY A 69 -2.51 -9.26 -5.49
N ARG A 70 -3.00 -10.30 -4.82
CA ARG A 70 -3.36 -11.60 -5.44
C ARG A 70 -4.72 -11.57 -6.12
N THR A 71 -5.52 -10.54 -5.86
CA THR A 71 -6.82 -10.33 -6.51
C THR A 71 -6.67 -9.41 -7.71
N ASP A 72 -7.69 -9.34 -8.56
CA ASP A 72 -7.82 -8.30 -9.60
C ASP A 72 -8.18 -6.95 -8.97
N TYR A 73 -7.30 -6.47 -8.09
CA TYR A 73 -7.48 -5.26 -7.31
C TYR A 73 -7.54 -3.97 -8.14
N PRO A 74 -6.97 -3.85 -9.36
CA PRO A 74 -7.14 -2.64 -10.16
C PRO A 74 -8.61 -2.29 -10.42
N LYS A 75 -9.50 -3.28 -10.45
CA LYS A 75 -10.96 -3.06 -10.55
C LYS A 75 -11.56 -2.36 -9.32
N LEU A 76 -10.91 -2.45 -8.16
CA LEU A 76 -11.35 -1.84 -6.90
C LEU A 76 -10.97 -0.35 -6.79
N LEU A 77 -10.24 0.18 -7.77
CA LEU A 77 -9.72 1.55 -7.79
C LEU A 77 -10.47 2.47 -8.78
N ARG A 78 -11.59 1.99 -9.33
CA ARG A 78 -12.50 2.75 -10.19
C ARG A 78 -13.59 3.45 -9.39
#